data_AF-A0AAN7ND34-F1
#
_entry.id   AF-A0AAN7ND34-F1
#
_cell.length_a   1.000
_cell.length_b   1.000
_cell.length_c   1.000
_cell.angle_alpha   90.00
_cell.angle_beta   90.00
_cell.angle_gamma   90.00
#
_symmetry.space_group_name_H-M   'P 1'
#
loop_
_entity.id
_entity.type
_entity.pdbx_description
1 polymer ?
#
loop_
_entity_poly.entity_id
_entity_poly.type
_entity_poly.pdbx_seq_one_letter_code
_entity_poly.pdbx_strand_id
1 'polypeptide(L)'
;MFFYTRYPSSNMLKTYFSDVKFNRCITSQLIKWFSNFREFYYIQMEKYARQAINDGVTSTEELSITRDCELYRALNMHYNKANDFENVG
;
A
#
# COMPACT_ATOMS: atom_id res chain seq x y z
N MET A 1 -1.47 3.83 8.26
CA MET A 1 -1.41 5.10 7.48
C MET A 1 -1.31 4.89 5.97
N PHE A 2 -0.37 4.06 5.46
CA PHE A 2 -0.14 3.88 4.01
C PHE A 2 -1.40 3.48 3.19
N PHE A 3 -2.25 2.61 3.73
CA PHE A 3 -3.49 2.19 3.07
C PHE A 3 -4.45 3.35 2.75
N TYR A 4 -4.52 4.36 3.62
CA TYR A 4 -5.37 5.54 3.44
C TYR A 4 -4.71 6.62 2.60
N THR A 5 -3.38 6.78 2.68
CA THR A 5 -2.64 7.79 1.91
C THR A 5 -1.29 7.27 1.45
N ARG A 6 -1.14 7.13 0.12
CA ARG A 6 0.09 6.62 -0.54
C ARG A 6 1.18 7.69 -0.68
N TYR A 7 0.79 8.96 -0.77
CA TYR A 7 1.67 10.12 -0.93
C TYR A 7 1.42 11.15 0.18
N PRO A 8 1.80 10.84 1.44
CA PRO A 8 1.60 11.80 2.53
C PRO A 8 2.52 13.01 2.35
N SER A 9 1.99 14.20 2.60
CA SER A 9 2.81 15.41 2.70
C SER A 9 3.58 15.43 4.02
N SER A 10 4.65 16.22 4.09
CA SER A 10 5.41 16.43 5.35
C SER A 10 4.52 16.94 6.49
N ASN A 11 3.51 17.76 6.17
CA ASN A 11 2.55 18.27 7.17
C ASN A 11 1.60 17.17 7.66
N MET A 12 1.17 16.28 6.76
CA MET A 12 0.36 15.13 7.15
C MET A 12 1.15 14.19 8.07
N LEU A 13 2.41 13.87 7.74
CA LEU A 13 3.26 13.05 8.62
C LEU A 13 3.40 13.66 10.02
N LYS A 14 3.63 14.98 10.12
CA LYS A 14 3.71 15.68 11.42
C LYS A 14 2.42 15.61 12.22
N THR A 15 1.27 15.66 11.55
CA THR A 15 -0.04 15.61 12.21
C THR A 15 -0.35 14.23 12.77
N TYR A 16 -0.02 13.17 12.02
CA TYR A 16 -0.34 11.79 12.41
C TYR A 16 0.72 11.13 13.31
N PHE A 17 1.92 11.70 13.39
CA PHE A 17 3.01 11.22 14.27
C PHE A 17 3.41 12.31 15.27
N SER A 18 2.47 12.75 16.11
CA SER A 18 2.69 13.82 17.10
C SER A 18 3.86 13.53 18.06
N ASP A 19 4.11 12.25 18.35
CA ASP A 19 5.13 11.82 19.30
C ASP A 19 6.54 11.77 18.67
N VAL A 20 6.64 11.98 17.36
CA VAL A 20 7.91 11.98 16.63
C VAL A 20 8.46 13.40 16.57
N LYS A 21 9.68 13.60 17.11
CA LYS A 21 10.42 14.85 16.93
C LYS A 21 11.00 14.92 15.52
N PHE A 22 10.29 15.57 14.60
CA PHE A 22 10.72 15.67 13.20
C PHE A 22 12.02 16.48 13.05
N ASN A 23 12.99 15.89 12.36
CA ASN A 23 14.14 16.57 11.80
C ASN A 23 14.33 16.14 10.32
N ARG A 24 15.31 16.73 9.62
CA ARG A 24 15.54 16.43 8.19
C ARG A 24 15.79 14.93 7.94
N CYS A 25 16.58 14.28 8.79
CA CYS A 25 16.92 12.87 8.67
C CYS A 25 15.69 11.98 8.88
N ILE A 26 14.92 12.19 9.96
CA ILE A 26 13.70 11.45 10.28
C ILE A 26 12.63 11.63 9.19
N THR A 27 12.46 12.86 8.70
CA THR A 27 11.52 13.15 7.60
C THR A 27 11.91 12.37 6.35
N SER A 28 13.19 12.38 5.98
CA SER A 28 13.71 11.62 4.84
C SER A 28 13.50 10.11 5.02
N GLN A 29 13.73 9.59 6.22
CA GLN A 29 13.55 8.17 6.54
C GLN A 29 12.08 7.74 6.41
N LEU A 30 11.14 8.55 6.92
CA LEU A 30 9.71 8.30 6.75
C LEU A 30 9.32 8.33 5.27
N ILE A 31 9.75 9.34 4.52
CA ILE A 31 9.50 9.42 3.07
C ILE A 31 10.05 8.18 2.36
N LYS A 32 11.25 7.71 2.72
CA LYS A 32 11.85 6.50 2.18
C LYS A 32 11.01 5.26 2.48
N TRP A 33 10.48 5.11 3.69
CA TRP A 33 9.56 4.00 4.00
C TRP A 33 8.31 4.05 3.13
N PHE A 34 7.69 5.23 2.96
CA PHE A 34 6.54 5.38 2.06
C PHE A 34 6.90 5.09 0.60
N SER A 35 8.11 5.43 0.16
CA SER A 35 8.60 5.06 -1.18
C SER A 35 8.74 3.55 -1.33
N ASN A 36 9.33 2.85 -0.36
CA ASN A 36 9.45 1.39 -0.38
C ASN A 36 8.08 0.71 -0.41
N PHE A 37 7.12 1.22 0.38
CA PHE A 37 5.75 0.72 0.34
C PHE A 37 5.10 0.98 -1.03
N ARG A 38 5.24 2.17 -1.61
CA ARG A 38 4.70 2.41 -2.96
C ARG A 38 5.33 1.49 -4.00
N GLU A 39 6.63 1.26 -3.95
CA GLU A 39 7.34 0.38 -4.88
C GLU A 39 6.75 -1.03 -4.85
N PHE A 40 6.65 -1.65 -3.67
CA PHE A 40 6.04 -2.98 -3.55
C PHE A 40 4.58 -2.98 -4.02
N TYR A 41 3.78 -1.98 -3.62
CA TYR A 41 2.39 -1.87 -4.03
C TYR A 41 2.25 -1.84 -5.56
N TYR A 42 2.98 -0.95 -6.24
CA TYR A 42 2.87 -0.81 -7.69
C TYR A 42 3.40 -2.03 -8.44
N ILE A 43 4.44 -2.70 -7.94
CA ILE A 43 4.90 -3.98 -8.50
C ILE A 43 3.79 -5.04 -8.43
N GLN A 44 3.09 -5.18 -7.29
CA GLN A 44 2.01 -6.16 -7.18
C GLN A 44 0.79 -5.79 -8.04
N MET A 45 0.42 -4.50 -8.09
CA MET A 45 -0.66 -4.02 -8.95
C MET A 45 -0.36 -4.29 -10.43
N GLU A 46 0.86 -3.99 -10.88
CA GLU A 46 1.28 -4.23 -12.26
C GLU A 46 1.27 -5.71 -12.59
N LYS A 47 1.84 -6.56 -11.71
CA LYS A 47 1.83 -8.01 -11.88
C LYS A 47 0.40 -8.54 -12.04
N TYR A 48 -0.52 -8.11 -11.17
CA TYR A 48 -1.91 -8.54 -11.21
C TYR A 48 -2.63 -8.06 -12.48
N ALA A 49 -2.45 -6.80 -12.86
CA ALA A 49 -3.05 -6.25 -14.08
C ALA A 49 -2.56 -6.98 -15.35
N ARG A 50 -1.26 -7.26 -15.43
CA ARG A 50 -0.68 -8.04 -16.55
C ARG A 50 -1.23 -9.47 -16.58
N GLN A 51 -1.40 -10.11 -15.42
CA GLN A 51 -1.99 -11.43 -15.34
C GLN A 51 -3.43 -11.43 -15.85
N ALA A 52 -4.25 -10.47 -15.42
CA ALA A 52 -5.63 -10.36 -15.89
C ALA A 52 -5.73 -10.15 -17.41
N ILE A 53 -4.85 -9.33 -17.99
CA ILE A 53 -4.75 -9.15 -19.44
C ILE A 53 -4.40 -10.47 -20.14
N ASN A 54 -3.43 -11.22 -19.60
CA ASN A 54 -3.02 -12.52 -20.17
C ASN A 54 -4.14 -13.58 -20.07
N ASP A 55 -4.96 -13.51 -19.02
CA ASP A 55 -6.12 -14.39 -18.82
C ASP A 55 -7.33 -13.98 -19.66
N GLY A 56 -7.19 -12.93 -20.49
CA GLY A 56 -8.21 -12.49 -21.43
C GLY A 56 -9.28 -11.58 -20.82
N VAL A 57 -9.04 -11.00 -19.64
CA VAL A 57 -9.94 -9.99 -19.06
C VAL A 57 -9.94 -8.76 -19.95
N THR A 58 -11.12 -8.42 -20.48
CA THR A 58 -11.28 -7.31 -21.44
C THR A 58 -11.93 -6.07 -20.85
N SER A 59 -12.58 -6.21 -19.69
CA SER A 59 -13.18 -5.08 -18.98
C SER A 59 -12.64 -4.91 -17.55
N THR A 60 -12.53 -3.65 -17.12
CA THR A 60 -12.28 -3.28 -15.73
C THR A 60 -13.38 -3.71 -14.77
N GLU A 61 -14.63 -3.87 -15.23
CA GLU A 61 -15.73 -4.33 -14.36
C GLU A 61 -15.58 -5.79 -13.94
N GLU A 62 -14.80 -6.58 -14.69
CA GLU A 62 -14.48 -7.97 -14.37
C GLU A 62 -13.33 -8.07 -13.35
N LEU A 63 -12.59 -6.97 -13.12
CA LEU A 63 -11.53 -6.92 -12.12
C LEU A 63 -12.12 -6.76 -10.72
N SER A 64 -12.39 -7.90 -10.09
CA SER A 64 -12.81 -7.97 -8.68
C SER A 64 -11.59 -8.05 -7.75
N ILE A 65 -11.45 -7.09 -6.84
CA ILE A 65 -10.47 -7.15 -5.74
C ILE A 65 -11.21 -7.57 -4.46
N THR A 66 -11.24 -8.88 -4.21
CA THR A 66 -11.79 -9.48 -2.98
C THR A 66 -10.67 -9.86 -2.02
N ARG A 67 -11.01 -10.22 -0.77
CA ARG A 67 -10.01 -10.59 0.25
C ARG A 67 -9.25 -11.89 -0.05
N ASP A 68 -9.85 -12.73 -0.87
CA ASP A 68 -9.30 -14.00 -1.35
C ASP A 68 -8.42 -13.83 -2.59
N CYS A 69 -8.40 -12.66 -3.24
CA CYS A 69 -7.58 -12.45 -4.42
C CYS A 69 -6.08 -12.41 -4.07
N GLU A 70 -5.24 -12.87 -5.01
CA GLU A 70 -3.80 -12.95 -4.80
C GLU A 70 -3.16 -11.60 -4.51
N LEU A 71 -3.66 -10.53 -5.14
CA LEU A 71 -3.22 -9.17 -4.88
C LEU A 71 -3.45 -8.78 -3.41
N TYR A 72 -4.65 -8.98 -2.88
CA TYR A 72 -4.95 -8.68 -1.48
C TYR A 72 -4.06 -9.51 -0.54
N ARG A 73 -3.91 -10.81 -0.81
CA ARG A 73 -3.06 -11.70 0.00
C ARG A 73 -1.61 -11.23 0.01
N ALA A 74 -1.04 -10.89 -1.15
CA ALA A 74 0.34 -10.40 -1.26
C ALA A 74 0.55 -9.08 -0.51
N LEU A 75 -0.39 -8.14 -0.63
CA LEU A 75 -0.33 -6.86 0.08
C LEU A 75 -0.50 -7.06 1.60
N ASN A 76 -1.44 -7.91 2.04
CA ASN A 76 -1.67 -8.18 3.46
C ASN A 76 -0.44 -8.87 4.10
N MET A 77 0.14 -9.88 3.46
CA MET A 77 1.35 -10.55 3.97
C MET A 77 2.56 -9.60 4.07
N HIS A 78 2.64 -8.59 3.21
CA HIS A 78 3.76 -7.63 3.23
C HIS A 78 3.58 -6.55 4.30
N TYR A 79 2.40 -5.93 4.38
CA TYR A 79 2.14 -4.78 5.24
C TYR A 79 1.56 -5.12 6.61
N ASN A 80 0.92 -6.28 6.75
CA ASN A 80 0.16 -6.69 7.94
C ASN A 80 0.67 -8.04 8.48
N LYS A 81 2.00 -8.18 8.64
CA LYS A 81 2.63 -9.44 9.08
C LYS A 81 2.14 -9.96 10.44
N ALA A 82 1.69 -9.08 11.32
CA ALA A 82 1.15 -9.43 12.63
C ALA A 82 -0.37 -9.69 12.62
N ASN A 83 -1.06 -9.48 11.49
CA ASN A 83 -2.52 -9.48 11.39
C ASN A 83 -3.22 -8.51 12.38
N ASP A 84 -2.52 -7.52 12.92
CA ASP A 84 -3.08 -6.54 13.86
C ASP A 84 -4.19 -5.67 13.24
N PHE A 85 -4.25 -5.62 11.90
CA PHE A 85 -5.34 -4.94 11.19
C PHE A 85 -6.38 -5.95 10.71
N GLU A 86 -7.53 -6.01 11.40
CA GLU A 86 -8.78 -6.45 10.78
C GLU A 86 -9.36 -5.27 10.00
N ASN A 87 -9.41 -5.38 8.67
CA ASN A 87 -10.16 -4.41 7.88
C ASN A 87 -11.65 -4.59 8.22
N VAL A 88 -12.22 -3.68 9.01
CA VAL A 88 -13.68 -3.60 9.21
C VAL A 88 -14.30 -3.20 7.87
N GLY A 89 -15.21 -4.03 7.38
CA GLY A 89 -15.87 -3.90 6.08
C GLY A 89 -16.87 -2.76 6.02
#